data_AF-U3C957-F1
#
_entry.id   AF-U3C957-F1
#
_cell.length_a   1.000
_cell.length_b   1.000
_cell.length_c   1.000
_cell.angle_alpha   90.00
_cell.angle_beta   90.00
_cell.angle_gamma   90.00
#
_symmetry.space_group_name_H-M   'P 1'
#
loop_
_entity.id
_entity.type
_entity.pdbx_description
1 polymer ?
#
loop_
_entity_poly.entity_id
_entity_poly.type
_entity_poly.pdbx_seq_one_letter_code
_entity_poly.pdbx_strand_id
1 'polypeptide(L)'
;MKSALMYLFLMLLSGCTTTEVITEVQERLVLPPAVYLTACQQPFTAPPKTYGEAVERDPIWLESWRNCADQIEHLRDFYGYDSAISNPDK
;
A
#
# COMPACT_ATOMS: atom_id res chain seq x y z
N MET A 1 10.36 60.85 -23.00
CA MET A 1 9.98 60.16 -21.74
C MET A 1 8.65 59.41 -21.80
N LYS A 2 7.68 59.76 -22.68
CA LYS A 2 6.41 59.02 -22.82
C LYS A 2 6.54 57.64 -23.47
N SER A 3 7.41 57.49 -24.47
CA SER A 3 7.56 56.23 -25.22
C SER A 3 8.18 55.10 -24.38
N ALA A 4 9.18 55.41 -23.56
CA ALA A 4 9.81 54.44 -22.66
C ALA A 4 8.83 53.88 -21.61
N LEU A 5 7.91 54.72 -21.13
CA LEU A 5 6.89 54.35 -20.17
C LEU A 5 5.81 53.43 -20.79
N MET A 6 5.55 53.59 -22.09
CA MET A 6 4.61 52.76 -22.85
C MET A 6 5.17 51.34 -23.10
N TYR A 7 6.46 51.20 -23.42
CA TYR A 7 7.11 49.90 -23.60
C TYR A 7 7.22 49.11 -22.29
N LEU A 8 7.46 49.81 -21.18
CA LEU A 8 7.53 49.19 -19.85
C LEU A 8 6.16 48.63 -19.42
N PHE A 9 5.07 49.31 -19.79
CA PHE A 9 3.70 48.86 -19.56
C PHE A 9 3.32 47.64 -20.41
N LEU A 10 3.80 47.56 -21.65
CA LEU A 10 3.60 46.42 -22.55
C LEU A 10 4.32 45.15 -22.05
N MET A 11 5.53 45.29 -21.50
CA MET A 11 6.26 44.15 -20.93
C MET A 11 5.59 43.62 -19.65
N LEU A 12 4.98 44.49 -18.84
CA LEU A 12 4.23 44.13 -17.64
C LEU A 12 2.91 43.39 -17.95
N LEU A 13 2.28 43.65 -19.08
CA LEU A 13 1.04 42.97 -19.51
C LEU A 13 1.30 41.60 -20.18
N SER A 14 2.52 41.36 -20.65
CA SER A 14 2.92 40.09 -21.30
C SER A 14 3.50 39.05 -20.33
N GLY A 15 3.77 39.44 -19.08
CA GLY A 15 4.28 38.55 -18.04
C GLY A 15 3.17 38.00 -17.15
N CYS A 16 3.17 36.70 -16.92
CA CYS A 16 2.26 35.94 -16.05
C CYS A 16 0.95 35.46 -16.67
N THR A 17 1.04 34.76 -17.81
CA THR A 17 0.18 33.58 -18.01
C THR A 17 0.83 32.37 -17.32
N THR A 18 1.07 32.45 -16.01
CA THR A 18 1.27 31.23 -15.21
C THR A 18 -0.10 30.61 -15.07
N THR A 19 -0.46 29.75 -16.02
CA THR A 19 -1.51 28.75 -15.79
C THR A 19 -0.99 27.88 -14.65
N GLU A 20 -1.40 28.21 -13.43
CA GLU A 20 -1.24 27.30 -12.31
C GLU A 20 -2.01 26.04 -12.70
N VAL A 21 -1.28 25.01 -13.11
CA VAL A 21 -1.85 23.68 -13.23
C VAL A 21 -2.07 23.24 -11.79
N ILE A 22 -3.24 23.55 -11.24
CA ILE A 22 -3.71 22.95 -10.00
C ILE A 22 -3.96 21.48 -10.35
N THR A 23 -2.92 20.66 -10.26
CA THR A 23 -3.11 19.22 -10.18
C THR A 23 -3.75 18.99 -8.81
N GLU A 24 -5.06 18.76 -8.82
CA GLU A 24 -5.77 18.29 -7.62
C GLU A 24 -5.02 17.04 -7.13
N VAL A 25 -4.42 17.13 -5.94
CA VAL A 25 -3.72 15.98 -5.33
C VAL A 25 -4.80 14.99 -4.95
N GLN A 26 -5.11 14.07 -5.87
CA GLN A 26 -5.97 12.96 -5.56
C GLN A 26 -5.16 12.00 -4.70
N GLU A 27 -5.48 11.94 -3.41
CA GLU A 27 -4.98 10.89 -2.53
C GLU A 27 -5.46 9.55 -3.08
N ARG A 28 -4.60 8.88 -3.86
CA ARG A 28 -4.87 7.54 -4.34
C ARG A 28 -4.65 6.60 -3.16
N LEU A 29 -5.72 5.97 -2.70
CA LEU A 29 -5.64 4.89 -1.72
C LEU A 29 -4.77 3.77 -2.31
N VAL A 30 -3.55 3.63 -1.79
CA VAL A 30 -2.66 2.53 -2.15
C VAL A 30 -3.11 1.32 -1.33
N LEU A 31 -3.67 0.33 -2.02
CA LEU A 31 -4.12 -0.93 -1.42
C LEU A 31 -3.07 -2.01 -1.64
N PRO A 32 -2.92 -2.95 -0.70
CA PRO A 32 -2.04 -4.09 -0.90
C PRO A 32 -2.58 -5.00 -2.01
N PRO A 33 -1.74 -5.87 -2.58
CA PRO A 33 -2.19 -6.89 -3.52
C PRO A 33 -3.40 -7.66 -2.96
N ALA A 34 -4.44 -7.83 -3.79
CA ALA A 34 -5.69 -8.48 -3.37
C ALA A 34 -5.47 -9.90 -2.83
N VAL A 35 -4.42 -10.59 -3.30
CA VAL A 35 -4.00 -11.92 -2.83
C VAL A 35 -3.64 -11.97 -1.35
N TYR A 36 -3.25 -10.84 -0.75
CA TYR A 36 -2.96 -10.78 0.69
C TYR A 36 -4.20 -10.44 1.52
N LEU A 37 -5.26 -9.94 0.88
CA LEU A 37 -6.54 -9.59 1.54
C LEU A 37 -7.55 -10.74 1.53
N THR A 38 -7.20 -11.89 0.96
CA THR A 38 -8.03 -13.08 1.01
C THR A 38 -7.89 -13.80 2.34
N ALA A 39 -8.96 -14.40 2.84
CA ALA A 39 -8.90 -15.23 4.03
C ALA A 39 -7.96 -16.43 3.80
N CYS A 40 -7.14 -16.74 4.82
CA CYS A 40 -6.29 -17.92 4.79
C CYS A 40 -7.13 -19.19 4.61
N GLN A 41 -6.67 -20.08 3.71
CA GLN A 41 -7.37 -21.32 3.43
C GLN A 41 -6.98 -22.39 4.45
N GLN A 42 -7.99 -22.96 5.10
CA GLN A 42 -7.80 -24.13 5.96
C GLN A 42 -7.89 -25.40 5.09
N PRO A 43 -6.83 -26.23 5.03
CA PRO A 43 -6.79 -27.38 4.12
C PRO A 43 -7.76 -28.50 4.51
N PHE A 44 -8.07 -28.64 5.81
CA PHE A 44 -8.98 -29.67 6.31
C PHE A 44 -9.98 -29.08 7.30
N THR A 45 -11.27 -29.29 7.06
CA THR A 45 -12.35 -28.79 7.92
C THR A 45 -12.67 -29.71 9.10
N ALA A 46 -12.26 -30.97 9.03
CA ALA A 46 -12.53 -31.99 10.03
C ALA A 46 -11.23 -32.61 10.57
N PRO A 47 -11.20 -33.03 11.85
CA PRO A 47 -10.03 -33.69 12.43
C PRO A 47 -9.76 -35.04 11.72
N PRO A 48 -8.49 -35.50 11.71
CA PRO A 48 -8.16 -36.83 11.21
C PRO A 48 -8.83 -37.91 12.08
N LYS A 49 -9.30 -38.99 11.44
CA LYS A 49 -9.94 -40.13 12.11
C LYS A 49 -8.92 -41.14 12.62
N THR A 50 -7.72 -41.15 12.05
CA THR A 50 -6.64 -42.07 12.41
C THR A 50 -5.31 -41.33 12.56
N TYR A 51 -4.38 -41.97 13.28
CA TYR A 51 -3.02 -41.43 13.41
C TYR A 51 -2.29 -41.37 12.06
N GLY A 52 -2.43 -42.39 11.20
CA GLY A 52 -1.79 -42.40 9.88
C GLY A 52 -2.26 -41.23 9.01
N GLU A 53 -3.57 -40.96 9.01
CA GLU A 53 -4.13 -39.80 8.34
C GLU A 53 -3.63 -38.47 8.94
N ALA A 54 -3.44 -38.40 10.26
CA ALA A 54 -2.87 -37.21 10.88
C ALA A 54 -1.43 -36.94 10.39
N VAL A 55 -0.59 -37.98 10.32
CA VAL A 55 0.79 -37.88 9.84
C VAL A 55 0.85 -37.47 8.37
N GLU A 56 -0.05 -37.99 7.52
CA GLU A 56 -0.13 -37.61 6.11
C GLU A 56 -0.59 -36.16 5.92
N ARG A 57 -1.47 -35.66 6.79
CA ARG A 57 -2.00 -34.28 6.73
C ARG A 57 -1.07 -33.23 7.31
N ASP A 58 -0.16 -33.61 8.21
CA ASP A 58 0.75 -32.71 8.91
C ASP A 58 1.57 -31.78 7.97
N PRO A 59 2.24 -32.28 6.91
CA PRO A 59 2.99 -31.40 6.01
C PRO A 59 2.09 -30.40 5.26
N ILE A 60 0.87 -30.81 4.89
CA ILE A 60 -0.10 -29.95 4.19
C ILE A 60 -0.60 -28.84 5.12
N TRP A 61 -0.82 -29.19 6.39
CA TRP A 61 -1.20 -28.22 7.41
C TRP A 61 -0.10 -27.18 7.62
N LEU A 62 1.15 -27.65 7.77
CA LEU A 62 2.31 -26.80 7.98
C LEU A 62 2.53 -25.83 6.81
N GLU A 63 2.41 -26.31 5.57
CA GLU A 63 2.55 -25.49 4.37
C GLU A 63 1.45 -24.43 4.29
N SER A 64 0.19 -24.82 4.53
CA SER A 64 -0.94 -23.88 4.52
C SER A 64 -0.78 -22.80 5.60
N TRP A 65 -0.28 -23.17 6.78
CA TRP A 65 0.00 -22.24 7.86
C TRP A 65 1.12 -21.26 7.51
N ARG A 66 2.23 -21.75 6.93
CA ARG A 66 3.33 -20.89 6.45
C ARG A 66 2.86 -19.88 5.40
N ASN A 67 2.13 -20.35 4.40
CA ASN A 67 1.60 -19.47 3.34
C ASN A 67 0.68 -18.38 3.91
N CYS A 68 -0.12 -18.71 4.93
CA CYS A 68 -0.94 -17.72 5.63
C CYS A 68 -0.10 -16.72 6.42
N ALA A 69 0.93 -17.17 7.13
CA ALA A 69 1.84 -16.30 7.87
C ALA A 69 2.55 -15.31 6.93
N ASP A 70 3.09 -15.78 5.81
CA ASP A 70 3.75 -14.94 4.80
C ASP A 70 2.81 -13.86 4.25
N GLN A 71 1.52 -14.17 4.04
CA GLN A 71 0.54 -13.16 3.63
C GLN A 71 0.36 -12.06 4.67
N ILE A 72 0.30 -12.44 5.96
CA ILE A 72 0.18 -11.50 7.07
C ILE A 72 1.44 -10.63 7.16
N GLU A 73 2.64 -11.20 7.01
CA GLU A 73 3.89 -10.45 7.00
C GLU A 73 3.92 -9.42 5.87
N HIS A 74 3.55 -9.80 4.65
CA HIS A 74 3.48 -8.84 3.54
C HIS A 74 2.46 -7.72 3.77
N LEU A 75 1.33 -7.99 4.44
CA LEU A 75 0.39 -6.93 4.85
C LEU A 75 1.01 -6.01 5.89
N ARG A 76 1.76 -6.56 6.85
CA ARG A 76 2.42 -5.77 7.89
C ARG A 76 3.46 -4.82 7.31
N ASP A 77 4.28 -5.34 6.41
CA ASP A 77 5.27 -4.56 5.66
C ASP A 77 4.59 -3.44 4.85
N PHE A 78 3.51 -3.77 4.13
CA PHE A 78 2.79 -2.82 3.30
C PHE A 78 2.23 -1.64 4.10
N TYR A 79 1.67 -1.91 5.29
CA TYR A 79 1.14 -0.88 6.18
C TYR A 79 2.18 -0.27 7.13
N GLY A 80 3.44 -0.73 7.08
CA GLY A 80 4.53 -0.23 7.91
C GLY A 80 4.38 -0.55 9.39
N TYR A 81 3.66 -1.59 9.77
CA TYR A 81 3.41 -1.94 11.17
C TYR A 81 4.68 -2.31 11.96
N ASP A 82 5.76 -2.72 11.29
CA ASP A 82 7.02 -3.03 11.96
C ASP A 82 7.79 -1.78 12.41
N SER A 83 7.51 -0.62 11.80
CA SER A 83 8.05 0.67 12.24
C SER A 83 7.36 1.23 13.50
N ALA A 84 6.10 0.83 13.74
CA ALA A 84 5.28 1.34 14.85
C ALA A 84 5.68 0.80 16.22
N ILE A 85 6.41 -0.33 16.28
CA ILE A 85 6.85 -0.95 17.54
C ILE A 85 8.13 -0.26 18.09
N SER A 86 8.80 0.57 17.28
CA SER A 86 10.07 1.21 17.65
C SER A 86 9.95 2.58 18.33
N ASN A 87 8.75 3.16 18.47
CA ASN A 87 8.55 4.41 19.20
C ASN A 87 7.52 4.25 20.32
N PRO A 88 7.96 3.94 21.56
CA PRO A 88 7.13 4.11 22.74
C PRO A 88 6.96 5.59 23.15
N ASP A 89 7.60 6.55 22.47
CA ASP A 89 7.68 7.96 22.89
C ASP A 89 7.24 8.98 21.81
N LYS A 90 6.02 8.84 21.27
CA LYS A 90 5.29 9.97 20.69
C LYS A 90 3.82 9.93 21.07
#